data_AF-A0A2D8GHC4-F1
#
_entry.id   AF-A0A2D8GHC4-F1
#
_cell.length_a   1.000
_cell.length_b   1.000
_cell.length_c   1.000
_cell.angle_alpha   90.00
_cell.angle_beta   90.00
_cell.angle_gamma   90.00
#
_symmetry.space_group_name_H-M   'P 1'
#
loop_
_entity.id
_entity.type
_entity.pdbx_description
1 polymer ?
#
loop_
_entity_poly.entity_id
_entity_poly.type
_entity_poly.pdbx_seq_one_letter_code
_entity_poly.pdbx_strand_id
1 'polypeptide(L)'
;MASRTRAARYAKRRKNRMAKRDHDLTDEQWAALQEAWDGCAYCGTTGVPMQKDTVLAISRGGRYTIDNVVPACRSCNASKCNDEVTGWMRRKKLDEKRFLVRQYEIRKELEGHAADPS
;
A
#
# COMPACT_ATOMS: atom_id res chain seq x y z
N MET A 1 28.29 -27.23 3.84
CA MET A 1 26.96 -26.66 3.49
C MET A 1 26.87 -25.25 4.04
N ALA A 2 26.83 -24.22 3.19
CA ALA A 2 26.72 -22.84 3.66
C ALA A 2 25.43 -22.66 4.48
N SER A 3 25.57 -22.30 5.76
CA SER A 3 24.45 -21.92 6.62
C SER A 3 23.66 -20.82 5.91
N ARG A 4 22.43 -21.13 5.47
CA ARG A 4 21.55 -20.12 4.85
C ARG A 4 21.31 -19.05 5.90
N THR A 5 21.95 -17.90 5.72
CA THR A 5 21.82 -16.74 6.59
C THR A 5 20.34 -16.38 6.75
N ARG A 6 19.99 -15.78 7.90
CA ARG A 6 18.62 -15.35 8.19
C ARG A 6 18.09 -14.43 7.07
N ALA A 7 18.95 -13.58 6.52
CA ALA A 7 18.68 -12.72 5.36
C ALA A 7 18.30 -13.51 4.09
N ALA A 8 19.06 -14.54 3.72
CA ALA A 8 18.77 -15.36 2.53
C ALA A 8 17.42 -16.09 2.65
N ARG A 9 17.06 -16.56 3.85
CA ARG A 9 15.73 -17.13 4.12
C ARG A 9 14.62 -16.10 4.00
N TYR A 10 14.81 -14.89 4.53
CA TYR A 10 13.84 -13.80 4.41
C TYR A 10 13.63 -13.38 2.95
N ALA A 11 14.71 -13.23 2.17
CA ALA A 11 14.63 -12.89 0.75
C ALA A 11 13.89 -13.97 -0.05
N LYS A 12 14.18 -15.25 0.17
CA LYS A 12 13.47 -16.37 -0.49
C LYS A 12 11.98 -16.39 -0.13
N ARG A 13 11.64 -16.20 1.15
CA ARG A 13 10.23 -16.11 1.60
C ARG A 13 9.50 -14.93 0.97
N ARG A 14 10.15 -13.76 0.88
CA ARG A 14 9.60 -12.58 0.20
C ARG A 14 9.37 -12.86 -1.28
N LYS A 15 10.38 -13.36 -2.00
CA LYS A 15 10.27 -13.73 -3.42
C LYS A 15 9.12 -14.71 -3.67
N ASN A 16 9.01 -15.76 -2.85
CA ASN A 16 7.94 -16.75 -2.98
C ASN A 16 6.54 -16.18 -2.67
N ARG A 17 6.42 -15.17 -1.80
CA ARG A 17 5.15 -14.48 -1.54
C ARG A 17 4.75 -13.60 -2.73
N MET A 18 5.72 -12.88 -3.31
CA MET A 18 5.51 -12.08 -4.51
C MET A 18 5.12 -12.97 -5.71
N ALA A 19 5.78 -14.11 -5.89
CA ALA A 19 5.54 -15.00 -7.04
C ALA A 19 4.23 -15.81 -6.97
N LYS A 20 3.55 -15.83 -5.82
CA LYS A 20 2.35 -16.65 -5.60
C LYS A 20 1.03 -15.89 -5.81
N ARG A 21 1.09 -14.60 -6.11
CA ARG A 21 -0.07 -13.73 -6.08
C ARG A 21 -0.04 -12.78 -7.26
N ASP A 22 -1.22 -12.58 -7.85
CA ASP A 22 -1.42 -11.63 -8.92
C ASP A 22 -1.12 -10.22 -8.41
N HIS A 23 -0.28 -9.50 -9.15
CA HIS A 23 0.10 -8.12 -8.91
C HIS A 23 -0.59 -7.28 -9.98
N ASP A 24 -1.88 -7.06 -9.78
CA ASP A 24 -2.77 -6.53 -10.82
C ASP A 24 -2.83 -5.01 -10.87
N LEU A 25 -2.06 -4.32 -10.01
CA LEU A 25 -2.00 -2.86 -10.03
C LEU A 25 -1.26 -2.37 -11.28
N THR A 26 -2.00 -1.85 -12.25
CA THR A 26 -1.44 -1.23 -13.46
C THR A 26 -0.85 0.15 -13.16
N ASP A 27 -0.09 0.70 -14.11
CA ASP A 27 0.49 2.04 -13.95
C ASP A 27 -0.58 3.14 -14.04
N GLU A 28 -1.65 2.93 -14.82
CA GLU A 28 -2.81 3.81 -14.89
C GLU A 28 -3.57 3.84 -13.57
N GLN A 29 -3.82 2.66 -12.97
CA GLN A 29 -4.43 2.57 -11.65
C GLN A 29 -3.57 3.22 -10.57
N TRP A 30 -2.24 3.13 -10.71
CA TRP A 30 -1.33 3.82 -9.81
C TRP A 30 -1.37 5.35 -9.99
N ALA A 31 -1.44 5.85 -11.22
CA ALA A 31 -1.63 7.26 -11.48
C ALA A 31 -2.95 7.77 -10.87
N ALA A 32 -4.05 7.04 -11.07
CA ALA A 32 -5.36 7.35 -10.49
C ALA A 32 -5.33 7.38 -8.96
N LEU A 33 -4.61 6.45 -8.31
CA LEU A 33 -4.42 6.48 -6.86
C LEU A 33 -3.63 7.71 -6.39
N GLN A 34 -2.57 8.10 -7.12
CA GLN A 34 -1.79 9.28 -6.75
C GLN A 34 -2.62 10.57 -6.86
N GLU A 35 -3.43 10.68 -7.92
CA GLU A 35 -4.34 11.80 -8.12
C GLU A 35 -5.44 11.85 -7.06
N ALA A 36 -6.12 10.72 -6.81
CA ALA A 36 -7.23 10.67 -5.86
C ALA A 36 -6.81 10.97 -4.42
N TRP A 37 -5.58 10.62 -4.03
CA TRP A 37 -5.04 10.93 -2.71
C TRP A 37 -4.41 12.32 -2.60
N ASP A 38 -3.97 12.90 -3.71
CA ASP A 38 -3.27 14.19 -3.79
C ASP A 38 -2.18 14.38 -2.73
N GLY A 39 -1.38 13.33 -2.52
CA GLY A 39 -0.33 13.32 -1.51
C GLY A 39 -0.15 11.98 -0.81
N CYS A 40 0.68 12.00 0.24
CA CYS A 40 0.85 10.84 1.09
C CYS A 40 -0.46 10.53 1.83
N ALA A 41 -1.00 9.32 1.66
CA ALA A 41 -2.24 8.87 2.30
C ALA A 41 -2.23 8.96 3.83
N TYR A 42 -1.05 9.04 4.44
CA TYR A 42 -0.89 9.05 5.89
C TYR A 42 -0.64 10.45 6.46
N CYS A 43 0.36 11.17 5.93
CA CYS A 43 0.76 12.48 6.48
C CYS A 43 0.35 13.67 5.61
N GLY A 44 -0.22 13.44 4.43
CA GLY A 44 -0.66 14.49 3.51
C GLY A 44 0.46 15.27 2.83
N THR A 45 1.74 14.90 3.01
CA THR A 45 2.85 15.58 2.32
C THR A 45 2.72 15.42 0.82
N THR A 46 2.90 16.51 0.08
CA THR A 46 2.90 16.59 -1.38
C THR A 46 4.29 16.94 -1.90
N GLY A 47 4.49 16.91 -3.23
CA GLY A 47 5.76 17.33 -3.86
C GLY A 47 6.95 16.40 -3.61
N VAL A 48 6.72 15.19 -3.08
CA VAL A 48 7.75 14.16 -2.86
C VAL A 48 7.41 12.89 -3.64
N PRO A 49 8.41 12.09 -4.05
CA PRO A 49 8.13 10.82 -4.71
C PRO A 49 7.29 9.90 -3.83
N MET A 50 6.15 9.43 -4.37
CA MET A 50 5.26 8.50 -3.69
C MET A 50 5.67 7.05 -3.95
N GLN A 51 5.57 6.24 -2.90
CA GLN A 51 5.80 4.81 -2.95
C GLN A 51 4.46 4.08 -2.81
N LYS A 52 4.33 2.95 -3.49
CA LYS A 52 3.20 2.02 -3.36
C LYS A 52 3.30 1.30 -2.01
N ASP A 53 2.44 1.63 -1.05
CA ASP A 53 2.36 0.94 0.24
C ASP A 53 1.08 0.09 0.33
N THR A 54 1.21 -1.13 0.85
CA THR A 54 0.07 -2.04 1.03
C THR A 54 -0.57 -1.82 2.41
N VAL A 55 -1.83 -1.41 2.45
CA VAL A 55 -2.61 -1.15 3.67
C VAL A 55 -2.67 -2.40 4.55
N LEU A 56 -3.10 -3.53 3.99
CA LEU A 56 -2.85 -4.86 4.56
C LEU A 56 -1.50 -5.37 4.06
N ALA A 57 -0.56 -5.60 4.98
CA ALA A 57 0.75 -6.13 4.62
C ALA A 57 0.66 -7.49 3.91
N ILE A 58 1.50 -7.71 2.90
CA ILE A 58 1.55 -8.99 2.15
C ILE A 58 1.86 -10.18 3.08
N SER A 59 2.62 -9.94 4.14
CA SER A 59 2.90 -10.94 5.19
C SER A 59 1.67 -11.42 5.95
N ARG A 60 0.58 -10.63 5.93
CA ARG A 60 -0.71 -10.88 6.58
C ARG A 60 -1.84 -11.14 5.58
N GLY A 61 -1.51 -11.42 4.33
CA GLY A 61 -2.51 -11.78 3.32
C GLY A 61 -2.92 -10.65 2.38
N GLY A 62 -2.38 -9.44 2.48
CA GLY A 62 -2.64 -8.36 1.52
C GLY A 62 -2.06 -8.59 0.13
N ARG A 63 -2.64 -7.93 -0.87
CA ARG A 63 -2.29 -8.06 -2.31
C ARG A 63 -1.87 -6.72 -2.89
N TYR A 64 -1.27 -6.75 -4.08
CA TYR A 64 -0.83 -5.55 -4.77
C TYR A 64 -1.89 -5.13 -5.78
N THR A 65 -3.00 -4.63 -5.23
CA THR A 65 -4.25 -4.34 -5.93
C THR A 65 -4.67 -2.91 -5.63
N ILE A 66 -5.50 -2.33 -6.51
CA ILE A 66 -5.95 -0.93 -6.39
C ILE A 66 -6.67 -0.64 -5.07
N ASP A 67 -7.34 -1.63 -4.48
CA ASP A 67 -8.07 -1.52 -3.21
C ASP A 67 -7.18 -1.62 -1.95
N ASN A 68 -5.96 -2.17 -2.09
CA ASN A 68 -5.05 -2.42 -0.98
C ASN A 68 -3.76 -1.57 -1.05
N VAL A 69 -3.52 -0.86 -2.14
CA VAL A 69 -2.34 0.00 -2.32
C VAL A 69 -2.74 1.47 -2.14
N VAL A 70 -1.92 2.22 -1.41
CA VAL A 70 -2.04 3.68 -1.25
C VAL A 70 -0.69 4.36 -1.51
N PRO A 71 -0.69 5.62 -1.95
CA PRO A 71 0.53 6.40 -2.05
C PRO A 71 1.05 6.80 -0.68
N ALA A 72 2.32 6.53 -0.41
CA ALA A 72 2.98 6.91 0.82
C ALA A 72 4.35 7.52 0.55
N CYS A 73 4.68 8.58 1.28
CA CYS A 73 6.05 9.12 1.25
C CYS A 73 7.03 8.11 1.87
N ARG A 74 8.33 8.26 1.55
CA ARG A 74 9.39 7.36 2.04
C ARG A 74 9.40 7.20 3.57
N SER A 75 9.19 8.28 4.31
CA SER A 75 9.24 8.27 5.78
C SER A 75 8.08 7.48 6.39
N CYS A 76 6.84 7.70 5.91
CA CYS A 76 5.67 6.96 6.36
C CYS A 76 5.74 5.49 5.98
N ASN A 77 6.08 5.17 4.72
CA ASN A 77 6.19 3.79 4.25
C ASN A 77 7.25 3.01 5.05
N ALA A 78 8.43 3.60 5.26
CA ALA A 78 9.48 2.98 6.08
C ALA A 78 9.07 2.83 7.55
N SER A 79 8.37 3.82 8.12
CA SER A 79 7.89 3.78 9.50
C SER A 79 6.80 2.72 9.71
N LYS A 80 5.89 2.54 8.75
CA LYS A 80 4.84 1.51 8.81
C LYS A 80 5.42 0.13 8.60
N CYS A 81 6.30 -0.02 7.61
CA CYS A 81 6.94 -1.30 7.28
C CYS A 81 5.89 -2.42 7.13
N ASN A 82 5.88 -3.41 8.02
CA ASN A 82 4.93 -4.52 8.00
C ASN A 82 3.86 -4.38 9.10
N ASP A 83 3.75 -3.25 9.79
CA ASP A 83 2.75 -3.08 10.82
C ASP A 83 1.34 -3.01 10.23
N GLU A 84 0.37 -3.43 11.02
CA GLU A 84 -1.04 -3.22 10.69
C GLU A 84 -1.34 -1.72 10.71
N VAL A 85 -2.03 -1.24 9.66
CA VAL A 85 -2.15 0.19 9.36
C VAL A 85 -2.78 0.97 10.51
N THR A 86 -3.90 0.50 11.06
CA THR A 86 -4.65 1.25 12.08
C THR A 86 -3.88 1.30 13.40
N GLY A 87 -3.28 0.18 13.81
CA GLY A 87 -2.42 0.10 14.98
C GLY A 87 -1.17 0.99 14.83
N TRP A 88 -0.57 1.03 13.65
CA TRP A 88 0.55 1.94 13.37
C TRP A 88 0.13 3.42 13.39
N MET A 89 -1.01 3.76 12.77
CA MET A 89 -1.54 5.12 12.76
C MET A 89 -1.83 5.61 14.18
N ARG A 90 -2.47 4.79 15.03
CA ARG A 90 -2.69 5.10 16.45
C ARG A 90 -1.38 5.36 17.19
N ARG A 91 -0.35 4.53 17.00
CA ARG A 91 0.99 4.77 17.60
C ARG A 91 1.62 6.08 17.11
N LYS A 92 1.41 6.45 15.85
CA LYS A 92 1.92 7.69 15.26
C LYS A 92 1.05 8.91 15.53
N LYS A 93 -0.10 8.75 16.21
CA LYS A 93 -1.11 9.78 16.46
C LYS A 93 -1.62 10.44 15.16
N LEU A 94 -1.74 9.64 14.10
CA LEU A 94 -2.34 10.06 12.84
C LEU A 94 -3.87 9.92 12.90
N ASP A 95 -4.58 10.63 12.03
CA ASP A 95 -6.03 10.59 11.93
C ASP A 95 -6.50 9.32 11.19
N GLU A 96 -6.64 8.24 11.96
CA GLU A 96 -7.14 6.94 11.48
C GLU A 96 -8.52 7.05 10.82
N LYS A 97 -9.44 7.82 11.43
CA LYS A 97 -10.81 7.94 10.94
C LYS A 97 -10.83 8.59 9.55
N ARG A 98 -10.10 9.70 9.39
CA ARG A 98 -9.98 10.37 8.10
C ARG A 98 -9.39 9.46 7.03
N PHE A 99 -8.36 8.68 7.36
CA PHE A 99 -7.78 7.72 6.43
C PHE A 99 -8.79 6.66 5.98
N LEU A 100 -9.50 6.01 6.92
CA LEU A 100 -10.45 4.95 6.60
C LEU A 100 -11.62 5.46 5.75
N VAL A 101 -12.15 6.64 6.07
CA VAL A 101 -13.21 7.29 5.28
C VAL A 101 -12.71 7.59 3.87
N ARG A 102 -11.55 8.25 3.74
CA ARG A 102 -11.02 8.61 2.41
C ARG A 102 -10.66 7.37 1.59
N GLN A 103 -10.12 6.33 2.22
CA GLN A 103 -9.84 5.06 1.55
C GLN A 103 -11.12 4.43 0.98
N TYR A 104 -12.22 4.45 1.74
CA TYR A 104 -13.51 3.95 1.28
C TYR A 104 -14.06 4.78 0.11
N GLU A 105 -14.00 6.10 0.20
CA GLU A 105 -14.44 7.02 -0.87
C GLU A 105 -13.67 6.78 -2.18
N ILE A 106 -12.33 6.80 -2.12
CA ILE A 106 -11.47 6.58 -3.30
C ILE A 106 -11.73 5.20 -3.90
N ARG A 107 -11.89 4.16 -3.06
CA ARG A 107 -12.22 2.84 -3.55
C ARG A 107 -13.55 2.83 -4.30
N LYS A 108 -14.57 3.52 -3.79
CA LYS A 108 -15.87 3.64 -4.46
C LYS A 108 -15.78 4.43 -5.77
N GLU A 109 -15.02 5.53 -5.77
CA GLU A 109 -14.75 6.33 -6.97
C GLU A 109 -14.09 5.45 -8.04
N LEU A 110 -13.01 4.72 -7.71
CA LEU A 110 -12.25 3.93 -8.68
C LEU A 110 -12.95 2.62 -9.09
N GLU A 111 -13.75 1.99 -8.23
CA GLU A 111 -14.62 0.85 -8.62
C GLU A 111 -15.70 1.29 -9.62
N GLY A 112 -16.23 2.51 -9.48
CA GLY A 112 -17.23 3.07 -10.40
C GLY A 112 -16.69 3.34 -11.81
N HIS A 113 -15.41 3.68 -11.95
CA HIS A 113 -14.77 3.94 -13.24
C HIS A 113 -14.39 2.66 -14.02
N ALA A 114 -14.33 1.50 -13.36
CA ALA A 114 -14.06 0.22 -14.02
C ALA A 114 -15.30 -0.40 -14.69
N ALA A 115 -16.49 0.15 -14.46
CA ALA A 115 -17.77 -0.38 -14.94
C ALA A 115 -18.30 0.31 -16.22
N ASP A 116 -17.56 1.26 -16.78
CA ASP A 116 -17.95 1.97 -18.01
C ASP A 116 -16.95 1.67 -19.15
N PRO A 117 -17.14 0.56 -19.90
CA PRO A 117 -16.37 0.33 -21.11
C PRO A 117 -16.99 1.16 -22.22
N SER A 118 -16.34 2.28 -22.57
CA SER A 118 -16.57 2.95 -23.86
C SER A 118 -16.26 2.01 -25.03
#